data_AF-A0A2H5VA18-F1
#
_entry.id   AF-A0A2H5VA18-F1
#
_cell.length_a   1.000
_cell.length_b   1.000
_cell.length_c   1.000
_cell.angle_alpha   90.00
_cell.angle_beta   90.00
_cell.angle_gamma   90.00
#
_symmetry.space_group_name_H-M   'P 1'
#
loop_
_entity.id
_entity.type
_entity.pdbx_description
1 polymer ?
#
loop_
_entity_poly.entity_id
_entity_poly.type
_entity_poly.pdbx_seq_one_letter_code
_entity_poly.pdbx_strand_id
1 'polypeptide(L)'
;MGLNKQLRDVLEQLIDDTIMQSADFVNIARSFRPLISNDADFALGIAVGEIIGGFYNYFTVMNRRAMNQEELLEMYYIIRGRAEEMKRAILGT
;
A
#
# COMPACT_ATOMS: atom_id res chain seq x y z
N MET A 1 16.68 -12.04 8.67
CA MET A 1 17.09 -11.04 7.66
C MET A 1 15.89 -10.72 6.79
N GLY A 2 15.14 -9.68 7.17
CA GLY A 2 14.08 -9.13 6.32
C GLY A 2 14.63 -8.13 5.30
N LEU A 3 13.83 -7.12 4.95
CA LEU A 3 14.20 -6.08 3.99
C LEU A 3 15.50 -5.38 4.41
N ASN A 4 16.34 -5.00 3.44
CA ASN A 4 17.47 -4.12 3.72
C ASN A 4 16.98 -2.66 3.82
N LYS A 5 17.84 -1.75 4.29
CA LYS A 5 17.47 -0.33 4.46
C LYS A 5 16.92 0.29 3.18
N GLN A 6 17.59 0.11 2.06
CA GLN A 6 17.16 0.67 0.77
C GLN A 6 15.76 0.20 0.37
N LEU A 7 15.45 -1.07 0.60
CA LEU A 7 14.13 -1.63 0.32
C LEU A 7 13.06 -1.07 1.26
N ARG A 8 13.38 -0.84 2.54
CA ARG A 8 12.46 -0.15 3.46
C ARG A 8 12.19 1.28 2.99
N ASP A 9 13.24 2.01 2.64
CA ASP A 9 13.11 3.41 2.17
C ASP A 9 12.23 3.50 0.92
N VAL A 10 12.35 2.53 -0.01
CA VAL A 10 11.47 2.45 -1.19
C VAL A 10 10.03 2.13 -0.82
N LEU A 11 9.79 1.22 0.13
CA LEU A 11 8.44 0.90 0.59
C LEU A 11 7.79 2.10 1.25
N GLU A 12 8.51 2.82 2.12
CA GLU A 12 8.01 4.03 2.79
C GLU A 12 7.69 5.12 1.76
N GLN A 13 8.56 5.33 0.75
CA GLN A 13 8.28 6.29 -0.32
C GLN A 13 7.03 5.90 -1.11
N LEU A 14 6.84 4.62 -1.42
CA LEU A 14 5.65 4.15 -2.13
C LEU A 14 4.37 4.39 -1.30
N ILE A 15 4.44 4.23 0.02
CA ILE A 15 3.33 4.56 0.93
C ILE A 15 3.04 6.06 0.90
N ASP A 16 4.07 6.91 0.98
CA ASP A 16 3.92 8.36 0.94
C ASP A 16 3.32 8.84 -0.39
N ASP A 17 3.78 8.28 -1.52
CA ASP A 17 3.24 8.57 -2.85
C ASP A 17 1.77 8.15 -2.98
N THR A 18 1.42 6.99 -2.41
CA THR A 18 0.05 6.48 -2.36
C THR A 18 -0.84 7.40 -1.51
N ILE A 19 -0.34 7.90 -0.37
CA ILE A 19 -1.05 8.86 0.48
C ILE A 19 -1.34 10.16 -0.27
N MET A 20 -0.38 10.69 -1.04
CA MET A 20 -0.57 11.89 -1.85
C MET A 20 -1.64 11.71 -2.94
N GLN A 21 -1.87 10.48 -3.40
CA GLN A 21 -2.85 10.13 -4.43
C GLN A 21 -4.18 9.63 -3.86
N SER A 22 -4.41 9.78 -2.55
CA SER A 22 -5.58 9.20 -1.85
C SER A 22 -6.94 9.57 -2.46
N ALA A 23 -7.05 10.77 -3.05
CA ALA A 23 -8.25 11.25 -3.69
C ALA A 23 -8.68 10.39 -4.89
N ASP A 24 -7.73 9.83 -5.63
CA ASP A 24 -8.00 8.98 -6.79
C ASP A 24 -8.63 7.65 -6.35
N PHE A 25 -8.15 7.07 -5.23
CA PHE A 25 -8.73 5.84 -4.68
C PHE A 25 -10.17 6.02 -4.20
N VAL A 26 -10.51 7.18 -3.64
CA VAL A 26 -11.89 7.50 -3.27
C VAL A 26 -12.77 7.56 -4.52
N ASN A 27 -12.29 8.18 -5.60
CA ASN A 27 -13.05 8.27 -6.85
C ASN A 27 -13.27 6.89 -7.49
N ILE A 28 -12.24 6.03 -7.46
CA ILE A 28 -12.37 4.63 -7.89
C ILE A 28 -13.39 3.90 -7.00
N ALA A 29 -13.27 3.98 -5.68
CA ALA A 29 -14.20 3.32 -4.77
C ALA A 29 -15.66 3.73 -5.03
N ARG A 30 -15.92 5.01 -5.31
CA ARG A 30 -17.26 5.51 -5.65
C ARG A 30 -17.86 4.85 -6.90
N SER A 31 -17.05 4.42 -7.88
CA SER A 31 -17.57 3.69 -9.04
C SER A 31 -18.03 2.26 -8.71
N PHE A 32 -17.63 1.73 -7.55
CA PHE A 32 -18.03 0.40 -7.07
C PHE A 32 -19.18 0.41 -6.07
N ARG A 33 -19.78 1.57 -5.76
CA ARG A 33 -20.89 1.73 -4.79
C ARG A 33 -22.01 0.68 -4.85
N PRO A 34 -22.44 0.17 -6.03
CA PRO A 34 -23.45 -0.88 -6.06
C PRO A 34 -23.01 -2.20 -5.39
N LEU A 35 -21.71 -2.40 -5.19
CA LEU A 35 -21.08 -3.62 -4.70
C LEU A 35 -20.40 -3.46 -3.33
N ILE A 36 -20.30 -2.24 -2.81
CA ILE A 36 -19.56 -1.93 -1.58
C ILE A 36 -20.43 -1.12 -0.62
N SER A 37 -20.21 -1.29 0.69
CA SER A 37 -20.95 -0.58 1.73
C SER A 37 -20.22 0.65 2.27
N ASN A 38 -18.90 0.74 2.06
CA ASN A 38 -18.07 1.83 2.58
C ASN A 38 -16.96 2.21 1.58
N ASP A 39 -17.09 3.39 0.98
CA ASP A 39 -16.14 3.94 0.02
C ASP A 39 -14.73 4.05 0.63
N ALA A 40 -14.61 4.46 1.89
CA ALA A 40 -13.32 4.72 2.53
C ALA A 40 -12.55 3.42 2.85
N ASP A 41 -13.25 2.39 3.34
CA ASP A 41 -12.62 1.09 3.61
C ASP A 41 -12.21 0.41 2.30
N PHE A 42 -13.00 0.56 1.24
CA PHE A 42 -12.64 0.04 -0.08
C PHE A 42 -11.46 0.79 -0.69
N ALA A 43 -11.45 2.12 -0.60
CA ALA A 43 -10.31 2.95 -1.02
C ALA A 43 -9.02 2.59 -0.27
N LEU A 44 -9.11 2.30 1.04
CA LEU A 44 -7.97 1.81 1.82
C LEU A 44 -7.48 0.45 1.31
N GLY A 45 -8.41 -0.44 0.96
CA GLY A 45 -8.08 -1.72 0.33
C GLY A 45 -7.35 -1.56 -1.02
N ILE A 46 -7.79 -0.61 -1.86
CA ILE A 46 -7.12 -0.28 -3.13
C ILE A 46 -5.69 0.22 -2.86
N ALA A 47 -5.54 1.22 -1.97
CA ALA A 47 -4.24 1.79 -1.63
C ALA A 47 -3.27 0.73 -1.12
N VAL A 48 -3.71 -0.12 -0.18
CA VAL A 48 -2.90 -1.24 0.34
C VAL A 48 -2.54 -2.23 -0.78
N GLY A 49 -3.49 -2.55 -1.66
CA GLY A 49 -3.25 -3.44 -2.80
C GLY A 49 -2.22 -2.88 -3.79
N GLU A 50 -2.27 -1.57 -4.06
CA GLU A 50 -1.32 -0.89 -4.93
C GLU A 50 0.09 -0.90 -4.34
N ILE A 51 0.22 -0.59 -3.05
CA ILE A 51 1.52 -0.64 -2.35
C ILE A 51 2.10 -2.07 -2.38
N ILE A 52 1.28 -3.08 -2.04
CA ILE A 52 1.74 -4.48 -2.06
C ILE A 52 2.18 -4.89 -3.47
N GLY A 53 1.34 -4.64 -4.48
CA GLY A 53 1.64 -5.01 -5.86
C GLY A 53 2.85 -4.28 -6.42
N GLY A 54 2.92 -2.96 -6.21
CA GLY A 54 4.01 -2.11 -6.64
C GLY A 54 5.34 -2.51 -6.01
N PHE A 55 5.35 -2.68 -4.69
CA PHE A 55 6.57 -3.09 -3.99
C PHE A 55 7.01 -4.51 -4.33
N TYR A 56 6.08 -5.46 -4.43
CA TYR A 56 6.38 -6.84 -4.82
C TYR A 56 7.02 -6.89 -6.22
N ASN A 57 6.47 -6.15 -7.17
CA ASN A 57 7.02 -6.05 -8.52
C ASN A 57 8.42 -5.41 -8.50
N TYR A 58 8.57 -4.26 -7.84
CA TYR A 58 9.86 -3.59 -7.68
C TYR A 58 10.92 -4.52 -7.08
N PHE A 59 10.59 -5.20 -5.98
CA PHE A 59 11.47 -6.14 -5.32
C PHE A 59 11.91 -7.25 -6.28
N THR A 60 10.95 -7.84 -7.00
CA THR A 60 11.19 -8.96 -7.91
C THR A 60 12.12 -8.57 -9.05
N VAL A 61 11.90 -7.39 -9.64
CA VAL A 61 12.75 -6.86 -10.73
C VAL A 61 14.16 -6.57 -10.24
N MET A 62 14.30 -5.89 -9.09
CA MET A 62 15.60 -5.50 -8.53
C MET A 62 16.43 -6.70 -8.05
N ASN A 63 15.80 -7.66 -7.38
CA ASN A 63 16.50 -8.79 -6.74
C ASN A 63 16.52 -10.06 -7.61
N ARG A 64 15.77 -10.09 -8.71
CA ARG A 64 15.60 -11.24 -9.61
C ARG A 64 15.11 -12.51 -8.89
N ARG A 65 14.30 -12.32 -7.84
CA ARG A 65 13.65 -13.40 -7.08
C ARG A 65 12.40 -12.88 -6.39
N ALA A 66 11.52 -13.79 -6.01
CA ALA A 66 10.44 -13.47 -5.08
C ALA A 66 10.97 -13.15 -3.67
N MET A 67 10.19 -12.39 -2.90
CA MET A 67 10.43 -12.22 -1.48
C MET A 67 10.35 -13.55 -0.74
N ASN A 68 11.20 -13.72 0.27
CA ASN A 68 11.05 -14.80 1.23
C ASN A 68 10.01 -14.44 2.29
N GLN A 69 9.73 -15.37 3.21
CA GLN A 69 8.71 -15.18 4.24
C GLN A 69 9.02 -14.01 5.18
N GLU A 70 10.27 -13.81 5.58
CA GLU A 70 10.64 -12.73 6.51
C GLU A 70 10.49 -11.35 5.87
N GLU A 71 10.90 -11.21 4.61
CA GLU A 71 10.74 -9.97 3.83
C GLU A 71 9.28 -9.64 3.60
N LEU A 72 8.47 -10.65 3.28
CA LEU A 72 7.03 -10.49 3.07
C LEU A 72 6.32 -10.06 4.37
N LEU A 73 6.68 -10.68 5.50
CA LEU A 73 6.13 -10.32 6.81
C LEU A 73 6.54 -8.90 7.22
N GLU A 74 7.79 -8.50 6.96
CA GLU A 74 8.25 -7.15 7.25
C GLU A 74 7.55 -6.11 6.37
N MET A 75 7.35 -6.38 5.08
CA MET A 75 6.55 -5.52 4.21
C MET A 75 5.14 -5.31 4.78
N TYR A 76 4.43 -6.38 5.15
CA TYR A 76 3.09 -6.25 5.74
C TYR A 76 3.10 -5.52 7.08
N TYR A 77 4.13 -5.70 7.90
CA TYR A 77 4.28 -4.99 9.16
C TYR A 77 4.39 -3.48 8.96
N ILE A 78 5.22 -3.04 8.01
CA ILE A 78 5.40 -1.62 7.66
C ILE A 78 4.09 -1.03 7.12
N ILE A 79 3.46 -1.69 6.14
CA ILE A 79 2.19 -1.23 5.55
C ILE A 79 1.11 -1.11 6.63
N ARG A 80 0.97 -2.11 7.51
CA ARG A 80 0.02 -2.08 8.62
C ARG A 80 0.32 -0.93 9.58
N GLY A 81 1.58 -0.65 9.86
CA GLY A 81 2.01 0.47 10.72
C GLY A 81 1.58 1.84 10.19
N ARG A 82 1.45 1.99 8.87
CA ARG A 82 1.03 3.22 8.20
C ARG A 82 -0.47 3.24 7.81
N ALA A 83 -1.24 2.19 8.10
CA ALA A 83 -2.62 2.04 7.63
C ALA A 83 -3.59 3.13 8.13
N GLU A 84 -3.44 3.55 9.39
CA GLU A 84 -4.25 4.65 9.94
C GLU A 84 -3.97 5.99 9.26
N GLU A 85 -2.73 6.24 8.87
CA GLU A 85 -2.36 7.45 8.14
C GLU A 85 -2.94 7.45 6.72
N MET A 86 -2.85 6.32 6.02
CA MET A 86 -3.51 6.13 4.72
C MET A 86 -5.02 6.37 4.84
N LYS A 87 -5.66 5.81 5.87
CA LYS A 87 -7.10 5.98 6.08
C LYS A 87 -7.47 7.45 6.35
N ARG A 88 -6.68 8.15 7.15
CA ARG A 88 -6.86 9.59 7.41
C ARG A 88 -6.74 10.42 6.13
N ALA A 89 -5.73 10.15 5.30
CA ALA A 89 -5.56 10.82 4.01
C ALA A 89 -6.73 10.58 3.05
N ILE A 90 -7.31 9.38 3.05
CA ILE A 90 -8.51 9.03 2.27
C ILE A 90 -9.75 9.78 2.77
N LEU A 91 -9.88 9.95 4.09
CA LEU A 91 -10.98 10.69 4.71
C LEU A 91 -10.80 12.23 4.63
N GLY A 92 -9.58 12.70 4.36
CA GLY A 92 -9.24 14.11 4.35
C GLY A 92 -9.18 14.73 5.76
N THR A 93 -8.77 13.95 6.77
CA THR A 93 -8.76 14.33 8.20
C THR A 93 -7.40 14.16 8.86
#